data_AF-R9LGB2-F1
#
_entry.id   AF-R9LGB2-F1
#
_cell.length_a   1.000
_cell.length_b   1.000
_cell.length_c   1.000
_cell.angle_alpha   90.00
_cell.angle_beta   90.00
_cell.angle_gamma   90.00
#
_symmetry.space_group_name_H-M   'P 1'
#
loop_
_entity.id
_entity.type
_entity.pdbx_description
1 polymer ?
#
loop_
_entity_poly.entity_id
_entity_poly.type
_entity_poly.pdbx_seq_one_letter_code
_entity_poly.pdbx_strand_id
1 'polypeptide(L)' 'MADYTTNTGVMKREIFKFTQKISEGMARPFQKFAADVCYGAMASKSCLISEMAQALQEDTQKLPF' A
#
# COMPACT_ATOMS: atom_id res chain seq x y z
N MET A 1 15.19 -15.01 5.29
CA MET A 1 13.95 -15.06 6.09
C MET A 1 13.57 -13.62 6.34
N ALA A 2 12.83 -13.01 5.42
CA ALA A 2 12.60 -11.56 5.43
C ALA A 2 11.77 -11.18 6.66
N ASP A 3 12.27 -10.24 7.42
CA ASP A 3 11.69 -9.74 8.66
C ASP A 3 10.34 -9.03 8.42
N TYR A 4 9.27 -9.80 8.26
CA TYR A 4 7.89 -9.30 8.27
C TYR A 4 7.51 -8.67 9.63
N THR A 5 8.32 -8.89 10.66
CA THR A 5 8.01 -8.53 12.05
C THR A 5 8.54 -7.14 12.46
N THR A 6 9.57 -6.61 11.80
CA THR A 6 10.26 -5.39 12.25
C THR A 6 9.64 -4.09 11.73
N ASN A 7 8.77 -4.16 10.72
CA ASN A 7 8.40 -2.97 9.95
C ASN A 7 6.92 -2.60 9.94
N THR A 8 6.11 -3.06 10.91
CA THR A 8 4.65 -2.78 10.95
C THR A 8 4.36 -1.27 10.94
N GLY A 9 5.18 -0.46 11.61
CA GLY A 9 5.04 1.00 11.63
C GLY A 9 5.39 1.66 10.29
N VAL A 10 6.47 1.24 9.65
CA VAL A 10 6.88 1.75 8.34
C VAL A 10 5.91 1.28 7.25
N MET A 11 5.47 0.03 7.30
CA MET A 11 4.50 -0.51 6.35
C MET A 11 3.17 0.23 6.40
N LYS A 12 2.62 0.49 7.59
CA LYS A 12 1.44 1.36 7.77
C LYS A 12 1.65 2.75 7.17
N ARG A 13 2.85 3.32 7.34
CA ARG A 13 3.20 4.65 6.83
C ARG A 13 3.34 4.68 5.31
N GLU A 14 3.92 3.65 4.71
CA GLU A 14 4.03 3.50 3.26
C GLU A 14 2.65 3.28 2.62
N ILE A 15 1.78 2.46 3.22
CA ILE A 15 0.37 2.33 2.78
C ILE A 15 -0.35 3.69 2.84
N PHE A 16 -0.18 4.43 3.94
CA PHE A 16 -0.80 5.73 4.09
C PHE A 16 -0.33 6.72 3.02
N LYS A 17 0.98 6.76 2.74
CA LYS A 17 1.54 7.59 1.65
C LYS A 17 1.05 7.15 0.28
N PHE A 18 1.03 5.85 -0.01
CA PHE A 18 0.50 5.28 -1.25
C PHE A 18 -0.97 5.69 -1.43
N THR A 19 -1.77 5.53 -0.38
CA THR A 19 -3.19 5.92 -0.38
C THR A 19 -3.35 7.42 -0.62
N GLN A 20 -2.53 8.26 0.00
CA GLN A 20 -2.55 9.71 -0.21
C GLN A 20 -2.21 10.08 -1.66
N LYS A 21 -1.26 9.41 -2.30
CA LYS A 21 -0.94 9.61 -3.73
C LYS A 21 -2.12 9.26 -4.64
N ILE A 22 -2.73 8.08 -4.47
CA ILE A 22 -3.84 7.64 -5.33
C ILE A 22 -5.14 8.41 -5.10
N SER A 23 -5.26 9.07 -3.95
CA SER A 23 -6.45 9.84 -3.57
C SER A 23 -6.17 11.35 -3.52
N GLU A 24 -5.07 11.79 -4.13
CA GLU A 24 -4.74 13.20 -4.30
C GLU A 24 -5.83 13.88 -5.14
N GLY A 25 -6.29 15.05 -4.69
CA GLY A 25 -7.41 15.77 -5.32
C GLY A 25 -8.81 15.19 -5.06
N MET A 26 -8.93 14.06 -4.35
CA MET A 26 -10.24 13.46 -4.03
C MET A 26 -10.77 13.88 -2.66
N ALA A 27 -12.09 13.80 -2.50
CA ALA A 27 -12.76 14.14 -1.23
C ALA A 27 -12.35 13.17 -0.10
N ARG A 28 -12.34 13.65 1.16
CA ARG A 28 -11.98 12.88 2.36
C ARG A 28 -12.62 11.48 2.45
N PRO A 29 -13.91 11.29 2.10
CA PRO A 29 -14.52 9.96 2.12
C PRO A 29 -13.82 8.95 1.20
N PHE A 30 -13.37 9.40 0.03
CA PHE A 30 -12.66 8.56 -0.93
C PHE A 30 -11.25 8.21 -0.42
N GLN A 31 -10.55 9.16 0.20
CA GLN A 31 -9.24 8.92 0.80
C GLN A 31 -9.32 7.84 1.89
N LYS A 32 -10.37 7.89 2.71
CA LYS A 32 -10.63 6.86 3.73
C LYS A 32 -10.96 5.51 3.11
N PHE A 33 -11.84 5.50 2.09
CA PHE A 33 -12.16 4.28 1.36
C PHE A 33 -10.92 3.61 0.76
N ALA A 34 -10.06 4.38 0.08
CA ALA A 34 -8.83 3.88 -0.50
C ALA A 34 -7.87 3.30 0.56
N ALA A 35 -7.81 3.93 1.74
CA ALA A 35 -7.01 3.42 2.86
C ALA A 35 -7.53 2.07 3.35
N ASP A 36 -8.84 1.98 3.59
CA ASP A 36 -9.50 0.78 4.10
C ASP A 36 -9.36 -0.40 3.11
N VAL A 37 -9.44 -0.13 1.80
CA VAL A 37 -9.19 -1.13 0.75
C VAL A 37 -7.75 -1.62 0.77
N CYS A 38 -6.76 -0.72 0.85
CA CYS A 38 -5.35 -1.11 0.91
C CYS A 38 -5.05 -1.90 2.20
N TYR A 39 -5.63 -1.51 3.33
CA TYR A 39 -5.50 -2.27 4.58
C TYR A 39 -6.14 -3.66 4.48
N GLY A 40 -7.33 -3.77 3.88
CA GLY A 40 -8.02 -5.05 3.66
C GLY A 40 -7.23 -5.98 2.73
N ALA A 41 -6.70 -5.45 1.62
CA ALA A 41 -5.86 -6.21 0.70
C ALA A 41 -4.58 -6.73 1.39
N MET A 42 -3.95 -5.92 2.24
CA MET A 42 -2.76 -6.34 3.00
C MET A 42 -3.10 -7.40 4.05
N ALA A 43 -4.20 -7.22 4.79
CA ALA A 43 -4.67 -8.18 5.77
C ALA A 43 -4.98 -9.55 5.14
N SER A 44 -5.48 -9.53 3.90
CA SER A 44 -5.72 -10.74 3.10
C SER A 44 -4.44 -11.40 2.55
N LYS A 45 -3.26 -10.79 2.75
CA LYS A 45 -1.96 -11.19 2.15
C LYS A 45 -2.01 -11.28 0.62
N SER A 46 -2.87 -10.47 -0.01
CA SER A 46 -3.05 -10.47 -1.45
C SER A 46 -1.95 -9.67 -2.16
N CYS A 47 -1.54 -10.13 -3.36
CA CYS A 47 -0.58 -9.43 -4.22
C CYS A 47 -1.16 -8.17 -4.88
N LEU A 48 -2.47 -7.92 -4.71
CA LEU A 48 -3.18 -6.80 -5.35
C LEU A 48 -2.51 -5.45 -5.10
N ILE A 49 -1.99 -5.20 -3.89
CA ILE A 49 -1.30 -3.94 -3.59
C ILE A 49 -0.02 -3.79 -4.43
N SER A 50 0.72 -4.89 -4.61
CA SER A 50 1.93 -4.91 -5.43
C SER A 50 1.64 -4.76 -6.92
N GLU A 51 0.50 -5.28 -7.38
CA GLU A 51 0.03 -5.08 -8.76
C GLU A 51 -0.44 -3.63 -8.99
N MET A 52 -1.17 -3.06 -8.04
CA MET A 52 -1.60 -1.66 -8.09
C MET A 52 -0.39 -0.71 -8.08
N ALA A 53 0.60 -0.96 -7.21
CA ALA A 53 1.82 -0.16 -7.15
C ALA A 53 2.64 -0.24 -8.45
N GLN A 54 2.70 -1.42 -9.09
CA GLN A 54 3.30 -1.59 -10.42
C GLN A 54 2.53 -0.82 -11.51
N ALA A 55 1.20 -0.85 -11.49
CA ALA A 55 0.36 -0.13 -12.44
C ALA A 55 0.50 1.39 -12.32
N LEU A 56 0.78 1.88 -11.11
CA LEU A 56 1.03 3.30 -10.81
C LEU A 56 2.47 3.74 -11.07
N GLN A 57 3.35 2.83 -11.54
CA GLN A 57 4.78 3.08 -11.73
C GLN A 57 5.47 3.64 -10.47
N GLU A 58 5.00 3.25 -9.28
CA GLU A 58 5.74 3.52 -8.04
C GLU A 58 7.09 2.80 -8.11
N ASP A 59 8.13 3.38 -7.51
CA ASP A 59 9.45 2.74 -7.37
C ASP A 59 9.34 1.56 -6.40
N THR A 60 8.76 0.45 -6.88
CA THR A 60 8.68 -0.80 -6.15
C THR A 60 9.92 -1.62 -6.46
N GLN A 61 10.86 -1.62 -5.53
CA GLN A 61 12.01 -2.52 -5.60
C GLN A 61 11.50 -3.95 -5.38
N LYS A 62 11.32 -4.69 -6.48
CA LYS A 62 11.07 -6.14 -6.40
C LYS A 62 12.32 -6.77 -5.79
N LEU A 63 12.20 -7.29 -4.57
CA LEU A 63 13.28 -8.06 -3.96
C LEU A 63 13.51 -9.31 -4.82
N PRO A 64 14.69 -9.48 -5.46
CA PRO A 64 15.02 -10.73 -6.11
C PRO A 64 15.20 -11.81 -5.03
N PHE A 65 14.63 -12.99 -5.29
CA PHE A 65 14.71 -14.16 -4.43
C PHE A 65 16.15 -14.69 -4.30
#